data_AF-A0AAW0L657-F1
#
_entry.id   AF-A0AAW0L657-F1
#
_cell.length_a   1.000
_cell.length_b   1.000
_cell.length_c   1.000
_cell.angle_alpha   90.00
_cell.angle_beta   90.00
_cell.angle_gamma   90.00
#
_symmetry.space_group_name_H-M   'P 1'
#
loop_
_entity.id
_entity.type
_entity.pdbx_description
1 polymer ?
#
loop_
_entity_poly.entity_id
_entity_poly.type
_entity_poly.pdbx_seq_one_letter_code
_entity_poly.pdbx_strand_id
1 'polypeptide(L)' 'MSYLTSLQSLTIEGCPQLKQRCEKENGEDWDKISHIPYLYIS' A
#
# COMPACT_ATOMS: atom_id res chain seq x y z
N MET A 1 -2.64 3.07 17.84
CA MET A 1 -2.81 4.10 16.79
C MET A 1 -3.14 3.38 15.51
N SER A 2 -4.41 3.31 15.15
CA SER A 2 -4.89 2.47 14.04
C SER A 2 -6.08 3.17 13.42
N TYR A 3 -5.81 4.05 12.45
CA TYR A 3 -6.85 4.87 11.81
C TYR A 3 -7.35 4.32 10.46
N LEU A 4 -6.98 3.08 10.08
CA LEU A 4 -7.44 2.46 8.83
C LEU A 4 -7.73 0.96 8.94
N THR A 5 -8.08 0.44 10.12
CA THR A 5 -8.37 -1.00 10.32
C THR A 5 -9.54 -1.53 9.48
N SER A 6 -10.29 -0.67 8.79
CA SER A 6 -11.41 -1.03 7.92
C SER A 6 -11.11 -0.95 6.42
N LEU A 7 -9.90 -0.53 6.01
CA LEU A 7 -9.59 -0.34 4.59
C LEU A 7 -9.39 -1.71 3.93
N GLN A 8 -10.34 -2.10 3.08
CA GLN A 8 -10.29 -3.37 2.36
C GLN A 8 -9.57 -3.27 1.02
N SER A 9 -9.60 -2.09 0.38
CA SER A 9 -9.06 -1.91 -0.96
C SER A 9 -8.24 -0.62 -1.06
N LEU A 10 -7.08 -0.72 -1.73
CA LEU A 10 -6.21 0.41 -2.05
C LEU A 10 -5.70 0.29 -3.48
N THR A 11 -5.84 1.38 -4.24
CA THR A 11 -5.38 1.52 -5.62
C THR A 11 -4.45 2.73 -5.69
N ILE A 12 -3.23 2.53 -6.17
CA ILE A 12 -2.24 3.58 -6.44
C ILE A 12 -1.94 3.54 -7.94
N GLU A 13 -2.17 4.65 -8.65
CA GLU A 13 -1.96 4.72 -10.09
C GLU A 13 -1.15 5.96 -10.47
N GLY A 14 -0.23 5.81 -11.43
CA GLY A 14 0.52 6.93 -11.99
C GLY A 14 1.47 7.60 -11.01
N CYS A 15 1.82 6.91 -9.91
CA CYS A 15 2.67 7.40 -8.84
C CYS A 15 3.94 6.53 -8.73
N PRO A 16 4.94 6.69 -9.62
CA PRO A 16 6.08 5.79 -9.70
C PRO A 16 6.94 5.78 -8.43
N GLN A 17 7.08 6.92 -7.76
CA GLN A 17 7.80 7.00 -6.47
C GLN A 17 7.07 6.24 -5.37
N LEU A 18 5.73 6.35 -5.33
CA LEU A 18 4.93 5.67 -4.33
C LEU A 18 4.88 4.17 -4.60
N LYS A 19 4.87 3.76 -5.87
CA LYS A 19 4.98 2.36 -6.28
C LYS A 19 6.25 1.69 -5.74
N GLN A 20 7.39 2.38 -5.80
CA GLN A 20 8.65 1.89 -5.24
C GLN A 20 8.59 1.80 -3.71
N ARG A 21 8.03 2.81 -3.04
CA ARG A 21 7.89 2.82 -1.58
C ARG A 21 6.89 1.78 -1.07
N CYS A 22 5.90 1.42 -1.87
CA CYS A 22 4.89 0.42 -1.56
C CYS A 22 5.20 -0.95 -2.18
N GLU A 23 6.43 -1.17 -2.66
CA GLU A 23 6.85 -2.44 -3.24
C GLU A 23 6.78 -3.55 -2.19
N LYS A 24 6.28 -4.72 -2.58
CA LYS A 24 6.14 -5.87 -1.69
C LYS A 24 7.51 -6.26 -1.11
N GLU A 25 7.57 -6.45 0.22
CA GLU A 25 8.75 -6.86 1.01
C GLU A 25 9.89 -5.83 1.10
N ASN A 26 10.12 -4.99 0.08
CA ASN A 26 11.23 -4.03 0.04
C ASN A 26 10.82 -2.56 0.21
N GLY A 27 9.52 -2.26 0.11
CA GLY A 27 9.00 -0.90 0.20
C GLY A 27 8.94 -0.39 1.64
N GLU A 28 9.45 0.82 1.87
CA GLU A 28 9.40 1.52 3.17
C GLU A 28 7.97 1.68 3.74
N ASP A 29 6.98 1.74 2.86
CA ASP A 29 5.56 1.88 3.20
C ASP A 29 4.80 0.55 3.12
N TRP A 30 5.45 -0.58 2.80
CA TRP A 30 4.78 -1.88 2.66
C TRP A 30 4.04 -2.29 3.94
N ASP A 31 4.67 -2.17 5.11
CA ASP A 31 4.04 -2.52 6.40
C ASP A 31 2.76 -1.72 6.68
N LYS A 32 2.66 -0.50 6.12
CA LYS A 32 1.49 0.37 6.29
C LYS A 32 0.30 -0.10 5.46
N ILE A 33 0.51 -0.87 4.40
CA ILE A 33 -0.52 -1.29 3.45
C ILE A 33 -0.68 -2.82 3.35
N SER A 34 0.24 -3.59 3.93
CA SER A 34 0.30 -5.06 3.85
C SER A 34 -0.93 -5.75 4.44
N HIS A 35 -1.66 -5.07 5.33
CA HIS A 35 -2.89 -5.58 5.94
C HIS A 35 -4.13 -5.41 5.05
N ILE A 36 -4.02 -4.72 3.91
CA ILE A 36 -5.13 -4.46 2.99
C ILE A 36 -5.31 -5.66 2.06
N PRO A 37 -6.48 -6.33 2.05
CA PRO A 37 -6.69 -7.55 1.27
C PRO A 37 -6.68 -7.32 -0.25
N TYR A 38 -7.12 -6.16 -0.73
CA TYR A 38 -7.14 -5.83 -2.15
C TYR A 38 -6.21 -4.66 -2.46
N LEU A 39 -5.01 -4.95 -2.96
CA LEU A 39 -3.99 -3.94 -3.26
C LEU A 39 -3.65 -3.95 -4.76
N TYR A 40 -3.75 -2.78 -5.41
CA TYR A 40 -3.30 -2.56 -6.78
C TYR A 40 -2.38 -1.34 -6.86
N ILE A 41 -1.23 -1.50 -7.49
CA ILE A 41 -0.21 -0.46 -7.62
C ILE A 41 0.33 -0.48 -9.05
N SER A 42 0.05 0.58 -9.84
CA SER A 42 0.44 0.71 -11.25
C SER A 42 1.45 1.84 -11.51
#